data_AF-A0A2G8K854-F1
#
_entry.id   AF-A0A2G8K854-F1
#
_cell.length_a   1.000
_cell.length_b   1.000
_cell.length_c   1.000
_cell.angle_alpha   90.00
_cell.angle_beta   90.00
_cell.angle_gamma   90.00
#
_symmetry.space_group_name_H-M   'P 1'
#
loop_
_entity.id
_entity.type
_entity.pdbx_description
1 polymer ?
#
loop_
_entity_poly.entity_id
_entity_poly.type
_entity_poly.pdbx_seq_one_letter_code
_entity_poly.pdbx_strand_id
1 'polypeptide(L)'
;MSMKENEEYLVNLIDTPGHVDFSSEVSTAVRLCDGALVVVDVVEGVSPQTHVVLHQAWLEDIKPCLVLNKLDRLITELRFTPLEAYLHLQQILEQVNAVMGNLFASDILEQASSKITKLEEDQIRPSQLESQTFDWSSGLEDTDDSSIYFSPKEGNVIFGSALDGWGFGIEQFADQYAKNWGV
;
A
#
# COMPACT_ATOMS: atom_id res chain seq x y z
N MET A 1 -13.13 0.05 -13.35
CA MET A 1 -13.57 -1.29 -13.82
C MET A 1 -15.08 -1.26 -13.68
N SER A 2 -15.83 -1.20 -14.78
CA SER A 2 -17.28 -0.90 -14.71
C SER A 2 -18.00 -1.97 -13.89
N MET A 3 -18.39 -1.62 -12.66
CA MET A 3 -19.19 -2.48 -11.81
C MET A 3 -20.53 -2.72 -12.52
N LYS A 4 -20.75 -3.95 -13.00
CA LYS A 4 -22.06 -4.34 -13.48
C LYS A 4 -22.98 -4.38 -12.26
N GLU A 5 -24.09 -3.66 -12.32
CA GLU A 5 -25.07 -3.46 -11.23
C GLU A 5 -25.78 -4.75 -10.72
N ASN A 6 -25.21 -5.95 -10.90
CA ASN A 6 -25.86 -7.20 -10.52
C ASN A 6 -24.91 -8.39 -10.27
N GLU A 7 -23.64 -8.16 -9.96
CA GLU A 7 -22.74 -9.23 -9.52
C GLU A 7 -22.77 -9.35 -8.00
N GLU A 8 -23.22 -10.50 -7.49
CA GLU A 8 -23.15 -10.81 -6.07
C GLU A 8 -21.73 -11.23 -5.70
N TYR A 9 -21.10 -10.47 -4.81
CA TYR A 9 -19.77 -10.79 -4.28
C TYR A 9 -19.90 -11.35 -2.86
N LEU A 10 -19.30 -12.52 -2.62
CA LEU A 10 -19.12 -13.05 -1.28
C LEU A 10 -17.74 -12.62 -0.76
N VAL A 11 -17.74 -11.78 0.26
CA VAL A 11 -16.51 -11.34 0.93
C VAL A 11 -16.49 -11.93 2.34
N ASN A 12 -15.44 -12.71 2.64
CA ASN A 12 -15.20 -13.23 3.98
C ASN A 12 -14.23 -12.29 4.69
N LEU A 13 -14.69 -11.61 5.74
CA LEU A 13 -13.85 -10.74 6.54
C LEU A 13 -13.23 -11.52 7.70
N ILE A 14 -11.90 -11.48 7.80
CA ILE A 14 -11.17 -12.00 8.95
C ILE A 14 -10.67 -10.80 9.75
N ASP A 15 -11.07 -10.71 11.01
CA ASP A 15 -10.58 -9.68 11.92
C ASP A 15 -9.26 -10.13 12.53
N THR A 16 -8.23 -9.29 12.44
CA THR A 16 -6.90 -9.56 12.96
C THR A 16 -6.60 -8.62 14.12
N PRO A 17 -6.01 -9.09 15.22
CA PRO A 17 -5.62 -8.21 16.33
C PRO A 17 -4.60 -7.15 15.86
N GLY A 18 -4.94 -5.87 15.98
CA GLY A 18 -4.11 -4.76 15.48
C GLY A 18 -2.93 -4.34 16.38
N HIS A 19 -2.64 -5.08 17.44
CA HIS A 19 -1.54 -4.74 18.36
C HIS A 19 -0.27 -5.54 18.03
N VAL A 20 0.89 -4.89 18.17
CA VAL A 20 2.22 -5.45 17.81
C VAL A 20 2.55 -6.75 18.55
N ASP A 21 1.95 -6.96 19.73
CA ASP A 21 2.15 -8.16 20.54
C ASP A 21 1.49 -9.42 19.95
N PHE A 22 0.65 -9.29 18.92
CA PHE A 22 -0.07 -10.41 18.29
C PHE A 22 0.42 -10.72 16.87
N SER A 23 1.66 -10.38 16.53
CA SER A 23 2.23 -10.57 15.18
C SER A 23 2.11 -12.00 14.62
N SER A 24 2.15 -13.03 15.47
CA SER A 24 1.95 -14.43 15.06
C SER A 24 0.50 -14.75 14.63
N GLU A 25 -0.49 -14.15 15.30
CA GLU A 25 -1.91 -14.29 14.93
C GLU A 25 -2.21 -13.50 13.66
N VAL A 26 -1.67 -12.29 13.54
CA VAL A 26 -1.79 -11.48 12.32
C VAL A 26 -1.17 -12.25 11.15
N SER A 27 0.01 -12.86 11.29
CA SER A 27 0.66 -13.61 10.18
C SER A 27 -0.16 -14.82 9.77
N THR A 28 -0.71 -15.55 10.75
CA THR A 28 -1.57 -16.70 10.45
C THR A 28 -2.84 -16.29 9.70
N ALA A 29 -3.48 -15.19 10.10
CA ALA A 29 -4.69 -14.70 9.47
C ALA A 29 -4.44 -14.11 8.07
N VAL A 30 -3.37 -13.32 7.92
CA VAL A 30 -2.94 -12.72 6.66
C VAL A 30 -2.69 -13.81 5.62
N ARG A 31 -2.03 -14.92 5.99
CA ARG A 31 -1.82 -16.10 5.10
C ARG A 31 -3.09 -16.83 4.61
N LEU A 32 -4.24 -16.56 5.24
CA LEU A 32 -5.53 -17.12 4.83
C LEU A 32 -6.33 -16.17 3.92
N CYS A 33 -5.86 -14.93 3.75
CA CYS A 33 -6.53 -13.87 3.01
C CYS A 33 -5.86 -13.66 1.65
N ASP A 34 -6.67 -13.38 0.62
CA ASP A 34 -6.18 -12.98 -0.71
C ASP A 34 -5.88 -11.47 -0.81
N GLY A 35 -6.33 -10.69 0.18
CA GLY A 35 -6.23 -9.24 0.21
C GLY A 35 -6.26 -8.70 1.64
N ALA A 36 -5.73 -7.50 1.84
CA ALA A 36 -5.70 -6.84 3.14
C ALA A 36 -6.23 -5.41 3.05
N LEU A 37 -6.97 -4.97 4.07
CA LEU A 37 -7.38 -3.57 4.22
C LEU A 37 -6.46 -2.90 5.25
N VAL A 38 -5.68 -1.92 4.79
CA VAL A 38 -4.77 -1.16 5.65
C VAL A 38 -5.43 0.15 6.02
N VAL A 39 -5.89 0.25 7.26
CA VAL A 39 -6.59 1.43 7.77
C VAL A 39 -5.59 2.41 8.39
N VAL A 40 -5.60 3.65 7.90
CA VAL A 40 -4.75 4.74 8.39
C VAL A 40 -5.64 5.88 8.88
N ASP A 41 -5.40 6.36 10.10
CA ASP A 41 -6.06 7.56 10.61
C ASP A 41 -5.45 8.79 9.94
N VAL A 42 -6.28 9.60 9.28
CA VAL A 42 -5.82 10.80 8.58
C VAL A 42 -5.30 11.89 9.51
N VAL A 43 -5.61 11.88 10.80
CA VAL A 43 -5.08 12.87 11.76
C VAL A 43 -3.73 12.43 12.31
N GLU A 44 -3.58 11.14 12.59
CA GLU A 44 -2.33 10.59 13.14
C GLU A 44 -1.28 10.33 12.05
N GLY A 45 -1.73 10.04 10.82
CA GLY A 45 -0.87 9.72 9.69
C GLY A 45 -0.30 8.30 9.77
N VAL A 46 0.86 8.10 9.15
CA VAL A 46 1.54 6.79 9.14
C VAL A 46 2.22 6.55 10.48
N SER A 47 1.78 5.51 11.20
CA SER A 47 2.32 5.13 12.51
C SER A 47 3.32 3.97 12.38
N PRO A 48 4.20 3.74 13.37
CA PRO A 48 5.08 2.56 13.39
C PRO A 48 4.32 1.23 13.22
N GLN A 49 3.07 1.16 13.68
CA GLN A 49 2.20 0.00 13.50
C GLN A 49 1.83 -0.19 12.03
N THR A 50 1.52 0.89 11.30
CA THR A 50 1.26 0.84 9.85
C THR A 50 2.45 0.24 9.08
N HIS A 51 3.69 0.60 9.45
CA HIS A 51 4.88 0.01 8.83
C HIS A 51 4.95 -1.51 9.02
N VAL A 52 4.68 -2.00 10.23
CA VAL A 52 4.72 -3.44 10.53
C VAL A 52 3.66 -4.20 9.72
N VAL A 53 2.44 -3.65 9.63
CA VAL A 53 1.35 -4.27 8.87
C VAL A 53 1.66 -4.30 7.37
N LEU A 54 2.18 -3.20 6.81
CA LEU A 54 2.56 -3.14 5.39
C LEU A 54 3.71 -4.10 5.08
N HIS A 55 4.74 -4.15 5.93
CA HIS A 55 5.85 -5.09 5.79
C HIS A 55 5.38 -6.54 5.83
N GLN A 56 4.41 -6.84 6.69
CA GLN A 56 3.86 -8.18 6.80
C GLN A 56 2.99 -8.56 5.58
N ALA A 57 2.15 -7.65 5.10
CA ALA A 57 1.39 -7.86 3.87
C ALA A 57 2.31 -8.10 2.67
N TRP A 58 3.45 -7.38 2.63
CA TRP A 58 4.49 -7.54 1.62
C TRP A 58 5.17 -8.92 1.67
N LEU A 59 5.60 -9.37 2.85
CA LEU A 59 6.24 -10.68 3.02
C LEU A 59 5.35 -11.86 2.63
N GLU A 60 4.04 -11.72 2.85
CA GLU A 60 3.05 -12.77 2.57
C GLU A 60 2.43 -12.62 1.17
N ASP A 61 2.94 -11.71 0.33
CA ASP A 61 2.51 -11.45 -1.06
C ASP A 61 1.01 -11.13 -1.20
N ILE A 62 0.46 -10.34 -0.27
CA ILE A 62 -0.95 -9.98 -0.24
C ILE A 62 -1.13 -8.56 -0.74
N LYS A 63 -2.15 -8.36 -1.59
CA LYS A 63 -2.48 -7.06 -2.15
C LYS A 63 -3.16 -6.18 -1.10
N PRO A 64 -2.51 -5.10 -0.63
CA PRO A 64 -3.12 -4.19 0.32
C PRO A 64 -4.01 -3.17 -0.41
N CYS A 65 -5.12 -2.79 0.21
CA CYS A 65 -5.93 -1.64 -0.17
C CYS A 65 -5.93 -0.63 0.99
N LEU A 66 -5.56 0.61 0.70
CA LEU A 66 -5.40 1.66 1.70
C LEU A 66 -6.75 2.30 2.00
N VAL A 67 -7.09 2.41 3.28
CA VAL A 67 -8.29 3.07 3.78
C VAL A 67 -7.88 4.26 4.63
N LEU A 68 -8.09 5.47 4.12
CA LEU A 68 -7.90 6.72 4.83
C LEU A 68 -9.15 7.01 5.66
N ASN A 69 -9.08 6.76 6.97
CA ASN A 69 -10.19 6.84 7.91
C ASN A 69 -10.11 8.09 8.79
N LYS A 70 -11.24 8.46 9.39
CA LYS A 70 -11.44 9.63 10.25
C LYS A 70 -11.36 10.98 9.53
N LEU A 71 -11.80 11.02 8.27
CA LEU A 71 -11.85 12.25 7.47
C LEU A 71 -12.69 13.37 8.08
N ASP A 72 -13.70 13.00 8.87
CA ASP A 72 -14.51 13.91 9.65
C ASP A 72 -13.67 14.81 10.56
N ARG A 73 -12.58 14.29 11.14
CA ARG A 73 -11.70 15.04 12.05
C ARG A 73 -10.90 16.14 11.35
N LEU A 74 -10.63 16.00 10.05
CA LEU A 74 -10.00 17.08 9.27
C LEU A 74 -10.87 18.34 9.25
N ILE A 75 -12.19 18.14 9.25
CA ILE A 75 -13.18 19.22 9.18
C ILE A 75 -13.58 19.68 10.59
N THR A 76 -13.88 18.74 11.49
CA THR A 76 -14.46 19.06 12.81
C THR A 76 -13.41 19.49 13.83
N GLU A 77 -12.27 18.81 13.88
CA GLU A 77 -11.19 19.07 14.84
C GLU A 77 -10.16 20.04 14.28
N LEU A 78 -9.55 19.70 13.14
CA LEU A 78 -8.48 20.49 12.53
C LEU A 78 -9.00 21.73 11.79
N ARG A 79 -10.29 21.73 11.41
CA ARG A 79 -10.96 22.84 10.71
C ARG A 79 -10.24 23.28 9.44
N PHE A 80 -9.70 22.32 8.70
CA PHE A 80 -9.05 22.58 7.43
C PHE A 80 -10.03 23.06 6.37
N THR A 81 -9.54 23.93 5.50
CA THR A 81 -10.19 24.21 4.22
C THR A 81 -10.09 22.98 3.31
N PRO A 82 -10.96 22.84 2.29
CA PRO A 82 -10.89 21.70 1.37
C PRO A 82 -9.52 21.52 0.69
N LEU A 83 -8.85 22.63 0.39
CA LEU A 83 -7.51 22.60 -0.21
C LEU A 83 -6.46 22.08 0.79
N GLU A 84 -6.49 22.54 2.03
CA GLU A 84 -5.58 22.06 3.09
C GLU A 84 -5.81 20.57 3.37
N ALA A 85 -7.07 20.13 3.43
CA ALA A 85 -7.40 18.72 3.60
C ALA A 85 -6.88 17.87 2.43
N TYR A 86 -7.01 18.35 1.19
CA TYR A 86 -6.46 17.68 0.02
C TYR A 86 -4.93 17.53 0.10
N LEU A 87 -4.21 18.63 0.40
CA LEU A 87 -2.76 18.61 0.52
C LEU A 87 -2.30 17.68 1.64
N HIS A 88 -3.01 17.67 2.76
CA HIS A 88 -2.75 16.79 3.89
C HIS A 88 -2.92 15.31 3.51
N LEU A 89 -4.01 14.96 2.83
CA LEU A 89 -4.24 13.59 2.35
C LEU A 89 -3.17 13.14 1.34
N GLN A 90 -2.74 14.05 0.46
CA GLN A 90 -1.65 13.78 -0.49
C GLN A 90 -0.34 13.48 0.25
N GLN A 91 -0.01 14.25 1.30
CA GLN A 91 1.17 14.00 2.12
C GLN A 91 1.13 12.64 2.81
N ILE A 92 -0.02 12.22 3.33
CA ILE A 92 -0.17 10.89 3.93
C ILE A 92 0.04 9.80 2.90
N LEU A 93 -0.54 9.94 1.70
CA LEU A 93 -0.35 8.98 0.62
C LEU A 93 1.13 8.86 0.22
N GLU A 94 1.83 10.00 0.10
CA GLU A 94 3.27 10.04 -0.17
C GLU A 94 4.07 9.34 0.94
N GLN A 95 3.71 9.53 2.21
CA GLN A 95 4.35 8.83 3.33
C GLN A 95 4.16 7.31 3.23
N VAL A 96 2.93 6.83 2.95
CA VAL A 96 2.66 5.40 2.80
C VAL A 96 3.44 4.82 1.61
N ASN A 97 3.46 5.53 0.47
CA ASN A 97 4.21 5.09 -0.70
C ASN A 97 5.72 5.09 -0.48
N ALA A 98 6.25 6.00 0.35
CA ALA A 98 7.66 5.95 0.77
C ALA A 98 7.96 4.69 1.59
N VAL A 99 7.02 4.21 2.42
CA VAL A 99 7.17 2.91 3.11
C VAL A 99 7.25 1.78 2.10
N MET A 100 6.32 1.73 1.14
CA MET A 100 6.30 0.69 0.10
C MET A 100 7.56 0.70 -0.75
N GLY A 101 8.03 1.88 -1.16
CA GLY A 101 9.28 2.03 -1.92
C GLY A 101 10.51 1.50 -1.16
N ASN A 102 10.57 1.70 0.17
CA ASN A 102 11.64 1.14 0.99
C ASN A 102 11.57 -0.40 1.05
N LEU A 103 10.37 -0.98 1.15
CA LEU A 103 10.20 -2.44 1.14
C LEU A 103 10.64 -3.03 -0.20
N PHE A 104 10.18 -2.45 -1.31
CA PHE A 104 10.57 -2.87 -2.65
C PHE A 104 12.08 -2.77 -2.90
N ALA A 105 12.71 -1.66 -2.50
CA ALA A 105 14.15 -1.50 -2.62
C ALA A 105 14.91 -2.53 -1.79
N SER A 106 14.45 -2.83 -0.57
CA SER A 106 15.06 -3.85 0.29
C SER A 106 15.03 -5.23 -0.37
N ASP A 107 13.89 -5.62 -0.94
CA ASP A 107 13.72 -6.90 -1.59
C ASP A 107 14.61 -7.07 -2.83
N ILE A 108 14.70 -6.04 -3.67
CA ILE A 108 15.57 -6.07 -4.85
C ILE A 108 17.03 -6.22 -4.45
N LEU A 109 17.46 -5.50 -3.41
CA LEU A 109 18.81 -5.60 -2.88
C LEU A 109 19.12 -7.02 -2.36
N GLU A 110 18.18 -7.63 -1.64
CA GLU A 110 18.32 -9.00 -1.14
C GLU A 110 18.40 -10.03 -2.28
N GLN A 111 17.56 -9.89 -3.31
CA GLN A 111 17.58 -10.77 -4.47
C GLN A 111 18.89 -10.67 -5.26
N ALA A 112 19.40 -9.46 -5.47
CA ALA A 112 20.63 -9.27 -6.22
C ALA A 112 21.88 -9.70 -5.42
N SER A 113 21.93 -9.48 -4.10
CA SER A 113 22.98 -10.08 -3.26
C SER A 113 22.96 -11.61 -3.30
N SER A 114 21.79 -12.23 -3.24
CA SER A 114 21.62 -13.69 -3.37
C SER A 114 22.07 -14.22 -4.75
N LYS A 115 21.85 -13.45 -5.83
CA LYS A 115 22.34 -13.78 -7.18
C LYS A 115 23.87 -13.70 -7.23
N ILE A 116 24.47 -12.68 -6.62
CA ILE A 116 25.94 -12.53 -6.53
C ILE A 116 26.55 -13.73 -5.79
N THR A 117 26.02 -14.09 -4.62
CA THR A 117 26.52 -15.24 -3.85
C THR A 117 26.45 -16.54 -4.64
N LYS A 118 25.35 -16.80 -5.36
CA LYS A 118 25.21 -18.00 -6.21
C LYS A 118 26.21 -18.01 -7.38
N LEU A 119 26.49 -16.85 -7.98
CA LEU A 119 27.47 -16.72 -9.06
C LEU A 119 28.91 -16.95 -8.57
N GLU A 120 29.21 -16.55 -7.33
CA GLU A 120 30.50 -16.80 -6.68
C GLU A 120 30.70 -18.28 -6.30
N GLU A 121 29.62 -18.99 -5.91
CA GLU A 121 29.67 -20.43 -5.58
C GLU A 121 29.85 -21.32 -6.81
N ASP A 122 29.34 -20.91 -7.99
CA ASP A 122 29.42 -21.70 -9.23
C ASP A 122 30.72 -21.48 -10.06
N GLN A 123 31.64 -20.58 -9.68
CA GLN A 123 32.90 -20.36 -10.43
C GLN A 123 34.18 -20.12 -9.60
N ILE A 124 35.12 -21.06 -9.68
CA ILE A 124 36.55 -20.83 -9.39
C ILE A 124 37.22 -20.12 -10.58
N ARG A 125 37.55 -18.81 -10.44
CA ARG A 125 38.88 -18.20 -10.72
C ARG A 125 38.88 -16.65 -10.60
N PRO A 126 39.74 -16.04 -9.75
CA PRO A 126 39.88 -14.60 -9.62
C PRO A 126 40.87 -14.05 -10.66
N SER A 127 40.41 -13.69 -11.86
CA SER A 127 41.30 -13.00 -12.81
C SER A 127 40.64 -12.04 -13.80
N GLN A 128 39.40 -11.60 -13.56
CA GLN A 128 38.74 -10.54 -14.36
C GLN A 128 37.85 -9.63 -13.49
N LEU A 129 38.26 -9.36 -12.24
CA LEU A 129 37.51 -8.53 -11.31
C LEU A 129 37.81 -7.03 -11.48
N GLU A 130 37.79 -6.52 -12.70
CA GLU A 130 37.84 -5.07 -12.96
C GLU A 130 36.64 -4.65 -13.80
N SER A 131 35.77 -3.84 -13.19
CA SER A 131 34.78 -2.95 -13.80
C SER A 131 33.46 -3.53 -14.33
N GLN A 132 32.88 -4.54 -13.68
CA GLN A 132 31.41 -4.63 -13.66
C GLN A 132 30.92 -4.04 -12.34
N THR A 133 30.86 -2.70 -12.28
CA THR A 133 29.85 -2.05 -11.43
C THR A 133 28.52 -2.65 -11.84
N PHE A 134 28.03 -3.61 -11.08
CA PHE A 134 26.67 -4.12 -11.21
C PHE A 134 25.78 -2.90 -11.00
N ASP A 135 25.17 -2.44 -12.09
CA ASP A 135 24.42 -1.20 -12.08
C ASP A 135 23.05 -1.48 -11.46
N TRP A 136 22.97 -1.32 -10.14
CA TRP A 136 21.73 -1.51 -9.37
C TRP A 136 20.58 -0.66 -9.90
N SER A 137 20.87 0.44 -10.62
CA SER A 137 19.84 1.25 -11.28
C SER A 137 19.14 0.48 -12.40
N SER A 138 19.85 -0.33 -13.18
CA SER A 138 19.27 -1.11 -14.27
C SER A 138 18.27 -2.18 -13.79
N GLY A 139 18.53 -2.82 -12.64
CA GLY A 139 17.60 -3.81 -12.06
C GLY A 139 16.33 -3.19 -11.47
N LEU A 140 16.40 -1.93 -11.02
CA LEU A 140 15.24 -1.17 -10.56
C LEU A 140 14.38 -0.67 -11.75
N GLU A 141 15.00 -0.39 -12.90
CA GLU A 141 14.30 0.08 -14.10
C GLU A 141 13.54 -1.03 -14.86
N ASP A 142 14.00 -2.28 -14.77
CA ASP A 142 13.40 -3.42 -15.48
C ASP A 142 12.24 -4.10 -14.72
N THR A 143 12.03 -3.74 -13.45
CA THR A 143 11.04 -4.39 -12.58
C THR A 143 9.75 -3.57 -12.51
N ASP A 144 8.62 -4.16 -12.91
CA ASP A 144 7.30 -3.52 -12.88
C ASP A 144 6.84 -3.28 -11.42
N ASP A 145 6.92 -2.03 -10.97
CA ASP A 145 6.55 -1.58 -9.63
C ASP A 145 5.16 -0.94 -9.58
N SER A 146 4.45 -0.88 -10.70
CA SER A 146 3.18 -0.17 -10.83
C SER A 146 2.10 -0.68 -9.89
N SER A 147 2.11 -1.98 -9.58
CA SER A 147 1.11 -2.61 -8.71
C SER A 147 1.35 -2.43 -7.21
N ILE A 148 2.48 -1.82 -6.82
CA ILE A 148 2.94 -1.75 -5.43
C ILE A 148 2.44 -0.47 -4.75
N TYR A 149 2.30 0.62 -5.50
CA TYR A 149 1.99 1.93 -4.94
C TYR A 149 0.49 2.17 -4.79
N PHE A 150 0.14 2.95 -3.78
CA PHE A 150 -1.22 3.43 -3.58
C PHE A 150 -1.48 4.65 -4.45
N SER A 151 -2.52 4.55 -5.29
CA SER A 151 -2.97 5.57 -6.23
C SER A 151 -4.49 5.64 -6.21
N PRO A 152 -5.09 6.75 -5.74
CA PRO A 152 -6.54 6.90 -5.72
C PRO A 152 -7.22 6.73 -7.09
N LYS A 153 -6.48 6.95 -8.18
CA LYS A 153 -6.93 6.75 -9.57
C LYS A 153 -7.12 5.27 -9.91
N GLU A 154 -6.33 4.39 -9.32
CA GLU A 154 -6.37 2.94 -9.55
C GLU A 154 -7.43 2.25 -8.69
N GLY A 155 -8.07 2.99 -7.78
CA GLY A 155 -9.13 2.48 -6.91
C GLY A 155 -8.61 1.66 -5.72
N ASN A 156 -7.30 1.67 -5.46
CA ASN A 156 -6.70 1.00 -4.30
C ASN A 156 -6.64 1.90 -3.04
N VAL A 157 -7.22 3.12 -3.10
CA VAL A 157 -7.38 4.05 -1.98
C VAL A 157 -8.85 4.36 -1.74
N ILE A 158 -9.31 4.16 -0.51
CA ILE A 158 -10.67 4.43 -0.05
C ILE A 158 -10.62 5.54 0.99
N PHE A 159 -11.60 6.44 0.93
CA PHE A 159 -11.76 7.58 1.82
C PHE A 159 -12.98 7.34 2.71
N GLY A 160 -12.86 7.47 4.03
CA GLY A 160 -14.01 7.23 4.91
C GLY A 160 -13.98 7.90 6.28
N SER A 161 -15.15 7.85 6.91
CA SER A 161 -15.39 8.13 8.33
C SER A 161 -16.19 6.97 8.90
N ALA A 162 -15.52 6.09 9.64
CA ALA A 162 -16.19 5.02 10.38
C ALA A 162 -17.12 5.56 11.48
N LEU A 163 -16.87 6.77 11.99
CA LEU A 163 -17.71 7.42 13.00
C LEU A 163 -19.10 7.75 12.46
N ASP A 164 -19.14 8.30 11.25
CA ASP A 164 -20.38 8.71 10.58
C ASP A 164 -20.98 7.58 9.71
N GLY A 165 -20.24 6.49 9.51
CA GLY A 165 -20.69 5.31 8.77
C GLY A 165 -20.65 5.47 7.24
N TRP A 166 -19.74 6.29 6.71
CA TRP A 166 -19.58 6.44 5.25
C TRP A 166 -18.15 6.15 4.80
N GLY A 167 -18.04 5.67 3.55
CA GLY A 167 -16.78 5.46 2.85
C GLY A 167 -17.01 5.46 1.35
N PHE A 168 -16.07 6.01 0.59
CA PHE A 168 -16.17 6.09 -0.86
C PHE A 168 -14.79 6.03 -1.53
N GLY A 169 -14.77 5.49 -2.74
CA GLY A 169 -13.65 5.65 -3.68
C GLY A 169 -13.86 6.89 -4.56
N ILE A 170 -12.80 7.34 -5.25
CA ILE A 170 -12.90 8.47 -6.20
C ILE A 170 -13.86 8.16 -7.34
N GLU A 171 -13.89 6.92 -7.84
CA GLU A 171 -14.80 6.50 -8.92
C GLU A 171 -16.26 6.69 -8.51
N GLN A 172 -16.64 6.22 -7.31
CA GLN A 172 -17.99 6.37 -6.77
C GLN A 172 -18.39 7.84 -6.58
N PHE A 173 -17.47 8.65 -6.06
CA PHE A 173 -17.71 10.08 -5.88
C PHE A 173 -17.88 10.81 -7.22
N ALA A 174 -17.05 10.47 -8.22
CA ALA A 174 -17.15 11.00 -9.58
C ALA A 174 -18.50 10.61 -10.22
N ASP A 175 -18.93 9.36 -10.11
CA ASP A 175 -20.22 8.89 -10.62
C ASP A 175 -21.41 9.61 -9.96
N GLN A 176 -21.33 9.85 -8.65
CA GLN A 176 -22.37 10.60 -7.94
C GLN A 176 -22.44 12.07 -8.42
N TYR A 177 -21.28 12.69 -8.64
CA TYR A 177 -21.20 14.05 -9.18
C TYR A 177 -21.71 14.14 -10.62
N ALA A 178 -21.32 13.19 -11.48
CA ALA A 178 -21.78 13.07 -12.87
C ALA A 178 -23.31 12.97 -12.95
N LYS A 179 -23.92 12.08 -12.16
CA LYS A 179 -25.39 11.93 -12.07
C LYS A 179 -26.09 13.22 -11.66
N ASN A 180 -25.50 13.98 -10.75
CA ASN A 180 -26.11 15.21 -10.21
C ASN A 180 -25.98 16.42 -11.16
N TRP A 181 -24.93 16.46 -12.00
CA TRP A 181 -24.59 17.62 -12.83
C TRP A 181 -24.68 17.37 -14.34
N GLY A 182 -25.07 16.16 -14.76
CA GLY A 182 -25.46 15.86 -16.15
C GLY A 182 -24.31 15.84 -17.16
N VAL A 183 -23.09 15.54 -16.70
CA VAL A 183 -21.93 15.25 -17.56
C VAL A 183 -21.65 13.76 -17.53
#